data_AF-A0AAP7FP16-F1
#
_entry.id   AF-A0AAP7FP16-F1
#
_cell.length_a   1.000
_cell.length_b   1.000
_cell.length_c   1.000
_cell.angle_alpha   90.00
_cell.angle_beta   90.00
_cell.angle_gamma   90.00
#
_symmetry.space_group_name_H-M   'P 1'
#
loop_
_entity.id
_entity.type
_entity.pdbx_description
1 polymer ?
#
loop_
_entity_poly.entity_id
_entity_poly.type
_entity_poly.pdbx_seq_one_letter_code
_entity_poly.pdbx_strand_id
1 'polypeptide(L)' 'MEQMQTDLDSYLDHYNTQRPHQGRMMKGQTPYSMFIKGLKLIPKEVRTKVARKQDTGLRPVSGDN' A
#
# COMPACT_ATOMS: atom_id res chain seq x y z
N MET A 1 -3.75 -18.68 -14.58
CA MET A 1 -4.02 -17.59 -13.62
C MET A 1 -2.75 -16.85 -13.21
N GLU A 2 -1.60 -17.54 -13.13
CA GLU A 2 -0.30 -16.93 -12.78
C GLU A 2 0.06 -15.72 -13.66
N GLN A 3 -0.12 -15.80 -14.97
CA GLN A 3 0.24 -14.69 -15.87
C GLN A 3 -0.48 -13.36 -15.53
N MET A 4 -1.78 -13.41 -15.24
CA MET A 4 -2.52 -12.19 -14.87
C MET A 4 -2.05 -11.61 -13.53
N GLN A 5 -1.63 -12.48 -12.60
CA GLN A 5 -1.07 -12.04 -11.33
C GLN A 5 0.29 -11.38 -11.54
N THR A 6 1.17 -11.99 -12.34
CA THR A 6 2.48 -11.44 -12.69
C THR A 6 2.37 -10.09 -13.40
N ASP A 7 1.44 -9.96 -14.35
CA ASP A 7 1.22 -8.71 -15.07
C ASP A 7 0.72 -7.60 -14.13
N LEU A 8 -0.19 -7.94 -13.22
CA LEU A 8 -0.70 -7.01 -12.23
C LEU A 8 0.39 -6.57 -11.25
N ASP A 9 1.18 -7.50 -10.72
CA ASP A 9 2.27 -7.21 -9.79
C ASP A 9 3.32 -6.30 -10.44
N SER A 10 3.66 -6.59 -11.70
CA SER A 10 4.60 -5.79 -12.50
C SER A 10 4.08 -4.38 -12.75
N TYR A 11 2.79 -4.25 -13.08
CA TYR A 11 2.13 -2.96 -13.26
C TYR A 11 2.15 -2.13 -11.96
N LEU A 12 1.82 -2.76 -10.83
CA LEU A 12 1.76 -2.09 -9.53
C LEU A 12 3.14 -1.63 -9.07
N ASP A 13 4.19 -2.44 -9.27
CA ASP A 13 5.56 -2.01 -8.95
C ASP A 13 5.93 -0.78 -9.78
N HIS A 14 5.81 -0.86 -11.11
CA HIS A 14 6.16 0.25 -11.99
C HIS A 14 5.37 1.54 -11.65
N TYR A 15 4.05 1.43 -11.46
CA TYR A 15 3.21 2.58 -11.13
C TYR A 15 3.63 3.25 -9.82
N ASN A 16 3.89 2.45 -8.78
CA ASN A 16 4.17 2.97 -7.45
C ASN A 16 5.61 3.48 -7.29
N THR A 17 6.58 2.87 -7.97
CA THR A 17 8.02 3.08 -7.72
C THR A 17 8.74 3.84 -8.82
N GLN A 18 8.25 3.80 -10.06
CA GLN A 18 9.00 4.34 -11.21
C GLN A 18 8.31 5.53 -11.87
N ARG A 19 6.97 5.64 -11.81
CA ARG A 19 6.24 6.70 -12.50
C ARG A 19 6.32 8.05 -11.75
N PRO A 20 7.04 9.07 -12.25
CA PRO A 20 6.99 10.40 -11.68
C PRO A 20 5.60 11.01 -11.96
N HIS A 21 4.85 11.31 -10.90
CA HIS A 21 3.50 11.86 -11.05
C HIS A 21 3.54 13.40 -10.99
N GLN A 22 2.96 14.09 -11.98
CA GLN A 22 2.83 15.57 -11.98
C GLN A 22 1.48 16.06 -11.43
N GLY A 23 0.79 15.21 -10.67
CA GLY A 23 -0.45 15.59 -9.98
C GLY A 23 -0.24 16.68 -8.93
N ARG A 24 -1.36 17.25 -8.45
CA ARG A 24 -1.36 18.30 -7.41
C ARG A 24 -0.51 17.89 -6.21
N MET A 25 0.45 18.73 -5.84
CA MET A 25 1.39 18.53 -4.72
C MET A 25 2.32 17.30 -4.83
N MET A 26 2.40 16.65 -5.98
CA MET A 26 3.27 15.48 -6.18
C MET A 26 4.71 15.87 -6.54
N LYS A 27 4.93 17.06 -7.16
CA LYS A 27 6.26 17.60 -7.52
C LYS A 27 7.18 16.58 -8.24
N GLY A 28 6.60 15.73 -9.09
CA GLY A 28 7.35 14.70 -9.83
C GLY A 28 7.78 13.49 -8.99
N GLN A 29 7.33 13.39 -7.73
CA GLN A 29 7.61 12.23 -6.88
C GLN A 29 6.70 11.06 -7.23
N THR A 30 7.17 9.86 -6.89
CA THR A 30 6.42 8.63 -7.12
C THR A 30 5.27 8.51 -6.13
N PRO A 31 4.16 7.83 -6.49
CA PRO A 31 3.04 7.59 -5.59
C PRO A 31 3.49 6.98 -4.25
N TYR A 32 4.40 6.00 -4.28
CA TYR A 32 4.91 5.35 -3.07
C TYR A 32 5.65 6.32 -2.15
N SER A 33 6.53 7.15 -2.69
CA SER A 33 7.28 8.15 -1.90
C SER A 33 6.33 9.11 -1.18
N MET A 34 5.30 9.58 -1.88
CA MET A 34 4.32 10.50 -1.33
C MET A 34 3.40 9.85 -0.30
N PHE A 35 3.02 8.58 -0.50
CA PHE A 35 2.27 7.82 0.50
C PHE A 35 3.04 7.72 1.83
N ILE A 36 4.32 7.31 1.79
CA ILE A 36 5.16 7.21 2.98
C ILE A 36 5.34 8.57 3.68
N LYS A 37 5.44 9.66 2.92
CA LYS A 37 5.47 11.02 3.49
C LYS A 37 4.15 11.37 4.16
N GLY A 38 3.02 11.07 3.53
CA GLY A 38 1.69 11.30 4.08
C GLY A 38 1.47 10.57 5.39
N LEU A 39 1.97 9.33 5.53
CA LEU A 39 1.91 8.61 6.79
C LEU A 39 2.53 9.42 7.92
N LYS A 40 3.69 10.08 7.71
CA LYS A 40 4.40 10.88 8.74
C LYS A 40 3.60 12.07 9.26
N LEU A 41 2.57 12.51 8.54
CA LEU A 41 1.66 13.56 8.96
C LEU A 41 0.57 13.06 9.91
N ILE A 42 0.34 11.75 9.98
CA ILE A 42 -0.65 11.14 10.87
C ILE A 42 -0.05 11.06 12.28
N PRO A 43 -0.72 11.61 13.32
CA PRO A 43 -0.28 11.52 14.70
C PRO A 43 -0.06 10.06 15.14
N LYS A 44 0.96 9.81 15.95
CA LYS A 44 1.35 8.45 16.36
C LYS A 44 0.20 7.75 17.10
N GLU A 45 -0.54 8.49 17.91
CA GLU A 45 -1.66 8.01 18.72
C GLU A 45 -2.81 7.49 17.84
N VAL A 46 -2.98 8.06 16.64
CA VAL A 46 -3.97 7.62 15.65
C VAL A 46 -3.50 6.34 14.98
N ARG A 47 -2.22 6.26 14.58
CA ARG A 47 -1.64 5.05 13.94
C ARG A 47 -1.80 3.81 14.81
N THR A 48 -1.52 3.91 16.11
CA THR A 48 -1.54 2.77 17.04
C THR A 48 -2.96 2.25 17.30
N LYS A 49 -3.98 3.10 17.18
CA LYS A 49 -5.40 2.72 17.36
C LYS A 49 -5.95 1.93 16.17
N VAL A 50 -5.50 2.24 14.94
CA VAL A 50 -5.96 1.52 13.73
C VAL A 50 -5.33 0.13 13.66
N ALA A 51 -4.04 -0.01 13.96
CA ALA A 51 -3.35 -1.30 13.97
C ALA A 51 -4.00 -2.30 14.95
N ARG A 52 -4.31 -1.85 16.17
CA ARG A 52 -4.95 -2.68 17.22
C ARG A 52 -6.38 -3.10 16.91
N LYS A 53 -7.07 -2.46 15.96
CA LYS A 53 -8.44 -2.81 15.58
C LYS A 53 -8.48 -3.97 14.56
N GLN A 54 -7.37 -4.26 13.88
CA GLN A 54 -7.29 -5.35 12.90
C GLN A 54 -6.94 -6.72 13.52
N ASP A 55 -6.48 -6.76 14.77
CA ASP A 55 -6.15 -7.99 15.50
C ASP A 55 -7.39 -8.78 16.02
N THR A 56 -8.60 -8.40 15.63
CA THR A 56 -9.85 -9.12 16.00
C THR A 56 -10.62 -9.69 14.80
N GLY A 57 -10.07 -9.63 13.57
CA GLY A 57 -10.75 -10.05 12.34
C GLY A 57 -10.11 -11.24 11.64
N LEU A 58 -10.32 -12.44 12.20
CA LEU A 58 -10.19 -13.79 11.63
C LEU A 58 -9.94 -13.91 10.10
N ARG A 59 -8.86 -14.60 9.70
CA ARG A 59 -8.94 -15.59 8.62
C ARG A 59 -8.52 -16.94 9.19
N PRO A 60 -9.42 -17.94 9.29
CA PRO A 60 -8.94 -19.30 9.48
C PRO A 60 -8.23 -19.69 8.17
N VAL A 61 -6.96 -20.03 8.27
CA VAL A 61 -6.34 -20.88 7.25
C VAL A 61 -7.00 -22.24 7.39
N SER A 62 -8.02 -22.50 6.58
CA SER A 62 -8.44 -23.87 6.32
C SER A 62 -7.31 -24.52 5.53
N GLY A 63 -6.45 -25.25 6.24
CA GLY A 63 -5.74 -26.37 5.68
C GLY A 63 -6.75 -27.41 5.17
N ASP A 64 -6.28 -28.17 4.18
CA ASP A 64 -6.83 -29.42 3.68
C ASP A 64 -8.12 -29.33 2.86
N ASN A 65 -7.96 -29.32 1.52
CA ASN A 65 -8.40 -30.43 0.67
C ASN A 65 -7.67 -30.40 -0.69
#